data_AF-M0CF72-F1
#
_entry.id   AF-M0CF72-F1
#
_cell.length_a   1.000
_cell.length_b   1.000
_cell.length_c   1.000
_cell.angle_alpha   90.00
_cell.angle_beta   90.00
_cell.angle_gamma   90.00
#
_symmetry.space_group_name_H-M   'P 1'
#
loop_
_entity.id
_entity.type
_entity.pdbx_description
1 polymer ?
#
loop_
_entity_poly.entity_id
_entity_poly.type
_entity_poly.pdbx_seq_one_letter_code
_entity_poly.pdbx_strand_id
1 'polypeptide(L)'
;MAHSRRNAETLLETLTEYDRLVEVGIGRRTDVAAALADRGVAVTATDVHDRPVPDGVRFVRDDIVDPDPAVYAAADAIYALNLPPELHRPALAVAREADADLLFTTLGGDQPAIPVERRTIETGTLYVARAAAGRRR
;
A
#
# COMPACT_ATOMS: atom_id res chain seq x y z
N MET A 1 21.82 1.67 -13.33
CA MET A 1 20.50 2.11 -13.82
C MET A 1 19.58 0.96 -14.27
N ALA A 2 19.96 -0.33 -14.16
CA ALA A 2 19.09 -1.46 -14.54
C ALA A 2 18.37 -2.16 -13.37
N HIS A 3 18.84 -2.00 -12.13
CA HIS A 3 18.20 -2.62 -10.94
C HIS A 3 16.85 -1.99 -10.59
N SER A 4 16.68 -0.67 -10.68
CA SER A 4 15.44 -0.01 -10.27
C SER A 4 14.19 -0.43 -11.06
N ARG A 5 14.35 -1.04 -12.25
CA ARG A 5 13.25 -1.40 -13.15
C ARG A 5 12.68 -2.81 -12.88
N ARG A 6 13.52 -3.79 -12.51
CA ARG A 6 13.08 -5.12 -12.02
C ARG A 6 12.51 -5.04 -10.60
N ASN A 7 13.01 -4.09 -9.81
CA ASN A 7 12.61 -3.82 -8.43
C ASN A 7 11.13 -3.46 -8.25
N ALA A 8 10.58 -2.65 -9.15
CA ALA A 8 9.17 -2.31 -9.14
C ALA A 8 8.33 -3.52 -9.61
N GLU A 9 8.88 -4.41 -10.43
CA GLU A 9 8.12 -5.44 -11.14
C GLU A 9 7.51 -6.47 -10.19
N THR A 10 8.25 -7.00 -9.22
CA THR A 10 7.70 -7.99 -8.25
C THR A 10 6.65 -7.38 -7.31
N LEU A 11 6.85 -6.12 -6.89
CA LEU A 11 5.86 -5.38 -6.12
C LEU A 11 4.61 -5.16 -6.97
N LEU A 12 4.79 -4.69 -8.21
CA LEU A 12 3.69 -4.45 -9.16
C LEU A 12 2.93 -5.72 -9.45
N GLU A 13 3.60 -6.85 -9.69
CA GLU A 13 2.96 -8.16 -9.90
C GLU A 13 2.06 -8.53 -8.72
N THR A 14 2.57 -8.38 -7.49
CA THR A 14 1.79 -8.66 -6.27
C THR A 14 0.59 -7.71 -6.15
N LEU A 15 0.78 -6.42 -6.45
CA LEU A 15 -0.29 -5.43 -6.35
C LEU A 15 -1.32 -5.57 -7.47
N THR A 16 -0.92 -6.02 -8.66
CA THR A 16 -1.85 -6.27 -9.79
C THR A 16 -2.74 -7.49 -9.60
N GLU A 17 -2.54 -8.29 -8.54
CA GLU A 17 -3.50 -9.30 -8.12
C GLU A 17 -4.80 -8.68 -7.57
N TYR A 18 -4.79 -7.37 -7.26
CA TYR A 18 -5.92 -6.61 -6.75
C TYR A 18 -6.44 -5.61 -7.79
N ASP A 19 -7.76 -5.40 -7.82
CA ASP A 19 -8.39 -4.49 -8.78
C ASP A 19 -8.41 -3.04 -8.26
N ARG A 20 -8.55 -2.86 -6.93
CA ARG A 20 -8.64 -1.56 -6.25
C ARG A 20 -7.62 -1.46 -5.15
N LEU A 21 -6.72 -0.49 -5.30
CA LEU A 21 -5.62 -0.26 -4.38
C LEU A 21 -5.68 1.13 -3.78
N VAL A 22 -5.35 1.22 -2.49
CA VAL A 22 -5.12 2.51 -1.83
C VAL A 22 -3.65 2.62 -1.42
N GLU A 23 -2.95 3.62 -1.95
CA GLU A 23 -1.60 3.95 -1.51
C GLU A 23 -1.65 4.92 -0.33
N VAL A 24 -1.04 4.55 0.80
CA VAL A 24 -0.90 5.43 1.96
C VAL A 24 0.48 6.08 1.97
N GLY A 25 0.49 7.41 1.93
CA GLY A 25 1.71 8.21 1.99
C GLY A 25 2.49 8.21 0.67
N ILE A 26 1.84 8.53 -0.45
CA ILE A 26 2.47 8.53 -1.79
C ILE A 26 3.73 9.42 -1.86
N GLY A 27 3.76 10.51 -1.09
CA GLY A 27 4.92 11.38 -0.98
C GLY A 27 5.39 11.92 -2.33
N ARG A 28 6.62 11.56 -2.72
CA ARG A 28 7.27 12.00 -3.97
C ARG A 28 7.56 10.86 -4.94
N ARG A 29 7.24 9.63 -4.56
CA ARG A 29 7.52 8.41 -5.35
C ARG A 29 6.23 7.87 -5.90
N THR A 30 5.80 8.46 -7.00
CA THR A 30 4.54 8.10 -7.67
C THR A 30 4.73 7.05 -8.77
N ASP A 31 5.92 6.45 -8.87
CA ASP A 31 6.29 5.52 -9.93
C ASP A 31 5.52 4.20 -9.85
N VAL A 32 5.25 3.71 -8.64
CA VAL A 32 4.42 2.51 -8.42
C VAL A 32 2.96 2.80 -8.77
N ALA A 33 2.40 3.89 -8.26
CA ALA A 33 1.02 4.30 -8.57
C ALA A 33 0.79 4.49 -10.08
N ALA A 34 1.72 5.17 -10.76
CA ALA A 34 1.66 5.36 -12.21
C ALA A 34 1.65 4.01 -12.95
N ALA A 35 2.58 3.13 -12.62
CA ALA A 35 2.70 1.84 -13.29
C ALA A 35 1.50 0.91 -13.03
N LEU A 36 0.82 1.04 -11.89
CA LEU A 36 -0.43 0.33 -11.61
C LEU A 36 -1.60 0.89 -12.42
N ALA A 37 -1.72 2.21 -12.47
CA ALA A 37 -2.74 2.88 -13.29
C ALA A 37 -2.57 2.55 -14.79
N ASP A 38 -1.33 2.54 -15.28
CA ASP A 38 -0.98 2.13 -16.66
C ASP A 38 -1.38 0.67 -16.97
N ARG A 39 -1.43 -0.19 -15.94
CA ARG A 39 -1.88 -1.58 -16.04
C ARG A 39 -3.40 -1.73 -15.88
N GLY A 40 -4.13 -0.63 -15.70
CA GLY A 40 -5.59 -0.61 -15.55
C GLY A 40 -6.10 -0.85 -14.14
N VAL A 41 -5.23 -0.83 -13.12
CA VAL A 41 -5.62 -0.99 -11.72
C VAL A 41 -6.15 0.34 -11.18
N ALA A 42 -7.24 0.32 -10.42
CA ALA A 42 -7.80 1.52 -9.82
C ALA A 42 -7.01 1.91 -8.56
N VAL A 43 -6.15 2.93 -8.69
CA VAL A 43 -5.31 3.40 -7.58
C VAL A 43 -5.84 4.69 -6.98
N THR A 44 -6.04 4.70 -5.67
CA THR A 44 -6.28 5.91 -4.87
C THR A 44 -5.08 6.19 -4.01
N ALA A 45 -4.43 7.33 -4.19
CA ALA A 45 -3.30 7.77 -3.39
C ALA A 45 -3.75 8.70 -2.27
N THR A 46 -3.28 8.45 -1.06
CA THR A 46 -3.50 9.30 0.11
C THR A 46 -2.20 9.87 0.66
N ASP A 47 -2.28 11.11 1.14
CA ASP A 47 -1.19 11.80 1.85
C ASP A 47 -1.79 12.92 2.71
N VAL A 48 -1.15 13.23 3.83
CA VAL A 48 -1.55 14.35 4.70
C VAL A 48 -1.30 15.71 4.04
N HIS A 49 -0.40 15.74 3.05
CA HIS A 49 -0.06 16.91 2.24
C HIS A 49 -0.56 16.76 0.81
N ASP A 50 -1.01 17.85 0.20
CA ASP A 50 -1.36 17.85 -1.21
C ASP A 50 -0.15 17.51 -2.10
N ARG A 51 -0.28 16.45 -2.90
CA ARG A 51 0.75 15.96 -3.82
C ARG A 51 0.21 15.88 -5.25
N PRO A 52 1.01 16.25 -6.26
CA PRO A 52 0.68 15.94 -7.64
C PRO A 52 0.74 14.42 -7.82
N VAL A 53 -0.32 13.84 -8.37
CA VAL A 53 -0.39 12.41 -8.71
C VAL A 53 -0.40 12.22 -10.23
N PRO A 54 0.05 11.06 -10.72
CA PRO A 54 -0.01 10.72 -12.14
C PRO A 54 -1.46 10.67 -12.66
N ASP A 55 -1.61 10.84 -13.97
CA ASP A 55 -2.89 10.64 -14.64
C ASP A 55 -3.38 9.19 -14.42
N GLY A 56 -4.67 9.04 -14.12
CA GLY A 56 -5.27 7.74 -13.80
C GLY A 56 -5.21 7.36 -12.31
N VAL A 57 -4.49 8.12 -11.47
CA VAL A 57 -4.47 7.94 -10.01
C VAL A 57 -5.37 8.98 -9.36
N ARG A 58 -6.25 8.55 -8.45
CA ARG A 58 -7.08 9.48 -7.66
C ARG A 58 -6.32 9.93 -6.43
N PHE A 59 -6.11 11.22 -6.22
CA PHE A 59 -5.56 11.74 -4.97
C PHE A 59 -6.66 12.08 -3.97
N VAL A 60 -6.48 11.68 -2.71
CA VAL A 60 -7.33 12.06 -1.58
C VAL A 60 -6.42 12.49 -0.43
N ARG A 61 -6.68 13.67 0.15
CA ARG A 61 -5.96 14.11 1.33
C ARG A 61 -6.56 13.45 2.57
N ASP A 62 -5.80 12.57 3.21
CA ASP A 62 -6.25 11.77 4.34
C ASP A 62 -5.06 11.44 5.27
N ASP A 63 -5.33 11.26 6.56
CA ASP A 63 -4.35 10.87 7.56
C ASP A 63 -4.64 9.46 8.07
N ILE A 64 -3.72 8.52 7.86
CA ILE A 64 -3.92 7.13 8.29
C ILE A 64 -4.11 6.98 9.80
N VAL A 65 -3.69 7.96 10.60
CA VAL A 65 -3.87 7.98 12.05
C VAL A 65 -5.31 8.35 12.44
N ASP A 66 -5.98 9.17 11.62
CA ASP A 66 -7.39 9.55 11.76
C ASP A 66 -8.07 9.55 10.37
N PRO A 67 -8.29 8.35 9.80
CA PRO A 67 -8.65 8.20 8.40
C PRO A 67 -10.15 8.35 8.19
N ASP A 68 -10.55 8.88 7.03
CA ASP A 68 -11.93 8.76 6.56
C ASP A 68 -12.19 7.33 6.03
N PRO A 69 -13.04 6.51 6.69
CA PRO A 69 -13.30 5.14 6.28
C PRO A 69 -13.86 5.04 4.85
N ALA A 70 -14.54 6.07 4.36
CA ALA A 70 -15.10 6.09 3.01
C ALA A 70 -14.03 6.03 1.91
N VAL A 71 -12.79 6.44 2.23
CA VAL A 71 -11.65 6.38 1.30
C VAL A 71 -11.19 4.94 1.09
N TYR A 72 -11.27 4.11 2.13
CA TYR A 72 -10.75 2.74 2.15
C TYR A 72 -11.82 1.68 1.93
N ALA A 73 -13.10 1.99 2.13
CA ALA A 73 -14.21 1.04 2.09
C ALA A 73 -14.40 0.26 0.76
N ALA A 74 -13.78 0.70 -0.32
CA ALA A 74 -13.83 0.03 -1.63
C ALA A 74 -12.47 -0.54 -2.07
N ALA A 75 -11.47 -0.56 -1.18
CA ALA A 75 -10.14 -1.07 -1.47
C ALA A 75 -10.09 -2.59 -1.29
N ASP A 76 -9.50 -3.31 -2.24
CA ASP A 76 -9.18 -4.73 -2.06
C ASP A 76 -7.87 -4.90 -1.30
N ALA A 77 -6.94 -3.94 -1.49
CA ALA A 77 -5.72 -3.86 -0.72
C ALA A 77 -5.27 -2.41 -0.48
N ILE A 78 -4.62 -2.21 0.66
CA ILE A 78 -3.98 -0.96 1.06
C ILE A 78 -2.48 -1.21 1.03
N TYR A 79 -1.73 -0.38 0.32
CA TYR A 79 -0.29 -0.47 0.29
C TYR A 79 0.41 0.81 0.74
N ALA A 80 1.62 0.67 1.29
CA ALA A 80 2.43 1.80 1.72
C ALA A 80 3.92 1.55 1.48
N LEU A 81 4.63 2.57 1.00
CA LEU A 81 6.06 2.48 0.74
C LEU A 81 6.84 3.21 1.84
N ASN A 82 7.80 2.55 2.47
CA ASN A 82 8.60 3.11 3.57
C ASN A 82 7.73 3.53 4.78
N LEU A 83 6.72 2.74 5.10
CA LEU A 83 5.81 2.96 6.22
C LEU A 83 6.60 2.86 7.55
N PRO A 84 6.56 3.90 8.40
CA PRO A 84 7.25 3.87 9.68
C PRO A 84 6.46 3.05 10.72
N PRO A 85 7.15 2.51 11.75
CA PRO A 85 6.58 1.53 12.65
C PRO A 85 5.40 2.02 13.49
N GLU A 86 5.35 3.31 13.80
CA GLU A 86 4.24 3.96 14.49
C GLU A 86 2.93 3.90 13.68
N LEU A 87 3.01 3.85 12.34
CA LEU A 87 1.86 3.83 11.45
C LEU A 87 1.39 2.40 11.10
N HIS A 88 2.15 1.36 11.46
CA HIS A 88 1.77 -0.03 11.17
C HIS A 88 0.43 -0.42 11.80
N ARG A 89 0.21 -0.03 13.06
CA ARG A 89 -1.04 -0.36 13.79
C ARG A 89 -2.27 0.35 13.24
N PRO A 90 -2.27 1.69 13.05
CA PRO A 90 -3.41 2.36 12.45
C PRO A 90 -3.68 1.86 11.02
N ALA A 91 -2.64 1.67 10.20
CA ALA A 91 -2.82 1.10 8.86
C ALA A 91 -3.47 -0.28 8.88
N LEU A 92 -3.11 -1.15 9.82
CA LEU A 92 -3.74 -2.46 9.99
C LEU A 92 -5.20 -2.35 10.46
N ALA A 93 -5.52 -1.38 11.32
CA ALA A 93 -6.88 -1.16 11.77
C ALA A 93 -7.79 -0.78 10.59
N VAL A 94 -7.33 0.15 9.74
CA VAL A 94 -8.04 0.58 8.52
C VAL A 94 -8.22 -0.58 7.56
N ALA A 95 -7.15 -1.34 7.29
CA ALA A 95 -7.22 -2.49 6.39
C ALA A 95 -8.24 -3.52 6.87
N ARG A 96 -8.30 -3.79 8.19
CA ARG A 96 -9.29 -4.69 8.76
C ARG A 96 -10.71 -4.16 8.70
N GLU A 97 -10.91 -2.86 8.89
CA GLU A 97 -12.21 -2.22 8.80
C GLU A 97 -12.75 -2.24 7.36
N ALA A 98 -11.86 -2.09 6.39
CA ALA A 98 -12.16 -2.17 4.96
C ALA A 98 -12.23 -3.61 4.40
N ASP A 99 -11.95 -4.64 5.21
CA ASP A 99 -11.75 -6.03 4.74
C ASP A 99 -10.71 -6.15 3.61
N ALA A 100 -9.67 -5.31 3.67
CA ALA A 100 -8.61 -5.19 2.69
C ALA A 100 -7.30 -5.80 3.20
N ASP A 101 -6.46 -6.30 2.30
CA ASP A 101 -5.10 -6.71 2.64
C ASP A 101 -4.18 -5.50 2.83
N LEU A 102 -3.31 -5.53 3.84
CA LEU A 102 -2.30 -4.49 4.04
C LEU A 102 -0.93 -4.95 3.54
N LEU A 103 -0.34 -4.23 2.59
CA LEU A 103 0.98 -4.50 2.03
C LEU A 103 1.92 -3.32 2.23
N PHE A 104 2.98 -3.45 3.02
CA PHE A 104 3.89 -2.33 3.25
C PHE A 104 5.35 -2.72 3.21
N THR A 105 6.19 -1.73 2.89
CA THR A 105 7.65 -1.81 3.05
C THR A 105 8.08 -0.86 4.16
N THR A 106 9.15 -1.17 4.88
CA THR A 106 9.68 -0.32 5.96
C THR A 106 10.98 0.37 5.54
N LEU A 107 11.36 1.44 6.25
CA LEU A 107 12.70 2.02 6.13
C LEU A 107 13.73 1.04 6.69
N GLY A 108 14.82 0.85 5.95
CA GLY A 108 15.77 -0.27 6.10
C GLY A 108 16.03 -0.71 7.54
N GLY A 109 15.62 -1.95 7.85
CA GLY A 109 15.92 -2.64 9.11
C GLY A 109 14.80 -2.58 10.16
N ASP A 110 13.79 -1.72 9.98
CA ASP A 110 12.67 -1.64 10.93
C ASP A 110 11.84 -2.92 10.92
N GLN A 111 11.61 -3.47 12.11
CA GLN A 111 10.79 -4.66 12.27
C GLN A 111 9.29 -4.30 12.24
N PRO A 112 8.44 -5.18 11.67
CA PRO A 112 7.01 -4.97 11.69
C PRO A 112 6.50 -4.99 13.13
N ALA A 113 5.69 -3.99 13.49
CA ALA A 113 5.11 -3.85 14.83
C ALA A 113 3.80 -4.67 14.98
N ILE A 114 3.42 -5.40 13.94
CA ILE A 114 2.20 -6.17 13.79
C ILE A 114 2.51 -7.55 13.17
N PRO A 115 1.64 -8.57 13.34
CA PRO A 115 1.81 -9.86 12.69
C PRO A 115 1.67 -9.73 11.17
N VAL A 116 2.70 -10.17 10.44
CA VAL A 116 2.78 -10.08 8.99
C VAL A 116 3.45 -11.31 8.39
N GLU A 117 3.05 -11.67 7.17
CA GLU A 117 3.82 -12.51 6.29
C GLU A 117 4.95 -11.69 5.67
N ARG A 118 6.17 -12.24 5.63
CA ARG A 118 7.33 -11.57 5.05
C ARG A 118 7.60 -12.15 3.68
N ARG A 119 7.50 -11.33 2.64
CA ARG A 119 7.91 -11.70 1.29
C ARG A 119 9.19 -10.95 0.96
N THR A 120 10.27 -11.70 0.77
CA THR A 120 11.54 -11.13 0.33
C THR A 120 11.38 -10.62 -1.09
N ILE A 121 11.62 -9.32 -1.28
CA ILE A 121 11.69 -8.69 -2.60
C ILE A 121 13.06 -8.03 -2.73
N GLU A 122 13.58 -7.85 -3.95
CA GLU A 122 14.94 -7.32 -4.10
C GLU A 122 15.11 -5.87 -3.59
N THR A 123 14.01 -5.14 -3.38
CA THR A 123 14.00 -3.80 -2.75
C THR A 123 13.99 -3.82 -1.22
N GLY A 124 13.86 -4.99 -0.59
CA GLY A 124 13.80 -5.13 0.86
C GLY A 124 12.88 -6.26 1.30
N THR A 125 11.92 -5.95 2.17
CA THR A 125 10.92 -6.92 2.62
C THR A 125 9.55 -6.31 2.45
N LEU A 126 8.70 -6.99 1.70
CA LEU A 126 7.28 -6.70 1.64
C LEU A 126 6.62 -7.42 2.80
N TYR A 127 5.98 -6.65 3.66
CA TYR A 127 5.19 -7.16 4.76
C TYR A 127 3.74 -7.19 4.34
N VAL A 128 3.14 -8.39 4.36
CA VAL A 128 1.74 -8.60 4.01
C VAL A 128 0.99 -8.96 5.28
N ALA A 129 0.15 -8.05 5.75
CA ALA A 129 -0.81 -8.31 6.80
C ALA A 129 -2.16 -8.56 6.12
N ARG A 130 -2.48 -9.83 5.87
CA ARG A 130 -3.81 -10.16 5.36
C ARG A 130 -4.84 -9.82 6.42
N ALA A 131 -5.93 -9.16 6.03
CA ALA A 131 -7.13 -9.19 6.86
C ALA A 131 -7.41 -10.67 7.05
N ALA A 132 -7.38 -11.14 8.30
CA ALA A 132 -7.55 -12.55 8.56
C ALA A 132 -8.86 -12.93 7.87
N ALA A 133 -8.77 -13.68 6.77
CA ALA A 133 -9.92 -14.27 6.13
C ALA A 133 -10.59 -15.00 7.28
N GLY A 134 -11.66 -14.40 7.82
CA GLY A 134 -12.49 -15.04 8.82
C GLY A 134 -12.72 -16.40 8.24
N ARG A 135 -12.28 -17.44 8.96
CA ARG A 135 -12.29 -18.82 8.49
C ARG A 135 -13.52 -19.00 7.62
N ARG A 136 -13.33 -19.13 6.30
CA ARG A 136 -14.34 -19.77 5.48
C ARG A 136 -14.24 -21.25 5.83
N ARG A 137 -14.82 -21.59 7.00
CA ARG A 137 -15.33 -22.87 7.50
C ARG A 137 -15.20 -22.99 9.02
#